data_AF-A0A2D7XTW3-F1
#
_entry.id   AF-A0A2D7XTW3-F1
#
_cell.length_a   1.000
_cell.length_b   1.000
_cell.length_c   1.000
_cell.angle_alpha   90.00
_cell.angle_beta   90.00
_cell.angle_gamma   90.00
#
_symmetry.space_group_name_H-M   'P 1'
#
loop_
_entity.id
_entity.type
_entity.pdbx_description
1 polymer ?
#
loop_
_entity_poly.entity_id
_entity_poly.type
_entity_poly.pdbx_seq_one_letter_code
_entity_poly.pdbx_strand_id
1 'polypeptide(L)'
;MYEAQRLVELNGEGEQYNNIEFTGEINGARLYCRYVEDNPIEAQLELDFAFGKGDAAMSNSYTYNFFVAVTRTNRAVMDKQVYPIEVTFRNGEIVKTQTETIERIVIPRADETISGANFEVLVGFELTDEQLEFNELGRRFLLQSQ
;
A
#
# COMPACT_ATOMS: atom_id res chain seq x y z
N MET A 1 -10.51 4.77 3.79
CA MET A 1 -9.03 4.97 3.77
C MET A 1 -8.33 3.87 4.55
N TYR A 2 -8.85 3.44 5.71
CA TYR A 2 -8.31 2.28 6.42
C TYR A 2 -8.49 0.97 5.65
N GLU A 3 -9.43 0.87 4.69
CA GLU A 3 -9.63 -0.38 3.95
C GLU A 3 -8.44 -0.72 3.05
N ALA A 4 -7.84 0.27 2.38
CA ALA A 4 -6.73 0.05 1.45
C ALA A 4 -5.37 -0.17 2.15
N GLN A 5 -5.29 -0.02 3.47
CA GLN A 5 -4.05 -0.29 4.22
C GLN A 5 -3.66 -1.78 4.18
N ARG A 6 -4.63 -2.66 3.91
CA ARG A 6 -4.47 -4.10 4.00
C ARG A 6 -5.07 -4.82 2.80
N LEU A 7 -4.48 -5.95 2.47
CA LEU A 7 -4.95 -6.89 1.45
C LEU A 7 -5.12 -8.26 2.08
N VAL A 8 -6.23 -8.93 1.77
CA VAL A 8 -6.48 -10.33 2.12
C VAL A 8 -6.93 -11.04 0.86
N GLU A 9 -6.11 -11.95 0.37
CA GLU A 9 -6.42 -12.84 -0.74
C GLU A 9 -6.91 -14.18 -0.20
N LEU A 10 -8.08 -14.60 -0.68
CA LEU A 10 -8.73 -15.87 -0.31
C LEU A 10 -8.80 -16.78 -1.53
N ASN A 11 -8.76 -18.09 -1.32
CA ASN A 11 -8.86 -19.11 -2.38
C ASN A 11 -10.26 -19.24 -3.03
N GLY A 12 -11.23 -18.40 -2.62
CA GLY A 12 -12.61 -18.42 -3.12
C GLY A 12 -13.56 -19.42 -2.43
N GLU A 13 -13.09 -20.24 -1.49
CA GLU A 13 -13.91 -21.26 -0.78
C GLU A 13 -14.63 -20.71 0.46
N GLY A 14 -14.66 -19.38 0.61
CA GLY A 14 -15.32 -18.66 1.70
C GLY A 14 -14.36 -17.85 2.58
N GLU A 15 -14.93 -17.14 3.55
CA GLU A 15 -14.22 -16.12 4.34
C GLU A 15 -13.67 -16.66 5.67
N GLN A 16 -12.96 -17.79 5.61
CA GLN A 16 -12.37 -18.43 6.78
C GLN A 16 -10.84 -18.28 6.80
N TYR A 17 -10.24 -18.33 7.99
CA TYR A 17 -8.79 -18.14 8.16
C TYR A 17 -7.96 -19.16 7.34
N ASN A 18 -8.42 -20.40 7.27
CA ASN A 18 -7.77 -21.47 6.52
C ASN A 18 -7.85 -21.30 4.99
N ASN A 19 -8.67 -20.36 4.50
CA ASN A 19 -8.83 -20.08 3.08
C ASN A 19 -7.92 -18.93 2.60
N ILE A 20 -7.13 -18.33 3.51
CA ILE A 20 -6.20 -17.26 3.18
C ILE A 20 -5.05 -17.82 2.36
N GLU A 21 -4.85 -17.24 1.18
CA GLU A 21 -3.66 -17.48 0.37
C GLU A 21 -2.58 -16.46 0.73
N PHE A 22 -2.91 -15.16 0.67
CA PHE A 22 -1.94 -14.10 0.91
C PHE A 22 -2.55 -12.96 1.72
N THR A 23 -1.71 -12.29 2.50
CA THR A 23 -2.05 -11.04 3.17
C THR A 23 -0.98 -10.00 2.92
N GLY A 24 -1.37 -8.73 3.00
CA GLY A 24 -0.45 -7.59 2.97
C GLY A 24 -0.93 -6.50 3.93
N GLU A 25 -0.01 -5.83 4.60
CA GLU A 25 -0.29 -4.69 5.47
C GLU A 25 0.77 -3.62 5.25
N ILE A 26 0.33 -2.37 5.08
CA ILE A 26 1.21 -1.19 5.13
C ILE A 26 1.35 -0.80 6.60
N ASN A 27 2.53 -1.05 7.16
CA ASN A 27 2.85 -0.81 8.57
C ASN A 27 3.33 0.63 8.82
N GLY A 28 3.90 1.28 7.81
CA GLY A 28 4.48 2.61 7.94
C GLY A 28 4.59 3.31 6.60
N ALA A 29 4.38 4.63 6.62
CA ALA A 29 4.63 5.51 5.49
C ALA A 29 5.36 6.75 5.99
N ARG A 30 6.52 7.05 5.40
CA ARG A 30 7.35 8.20 5.77
C ARG A 30 7.63 9.04 4.54
N LEU A 31 7.21 10.30 4.58
CA LEU A 31 7.40 11.25 3.50
C LEU A 31 8.55 12.21 3.86
N TYR A 32 9.59 12.23 3.03
CA TYR A 32 10.71 13.15 3.15
C TYR A 32 10.61 14.20 2.05
N CYS A 33 10.19 15.41 2.41
CA CYS A 33 10.06 16.52 1.48
C CYS A 33 11.32 17.38 1.45
N ARG A 34 11.85 17.64 0.24
CA ARG A 34 12.89 18.65 0.04
C ARG A 34 12.28 19.88 -0.63
N TYR A 35 12.21 20.97 0.11
CA TYR A 35 11.73 22.25 -0.42
C TYR A 35 12.90 22.97 -1.09
N VAL A 36 12.74 23.29 -2.38
CA VAL A 36 13.68 24.13 -3.13
C VAL A 36 12.88 25.25 -3.77
N GLU A 37 12.74 26.37 -3.06
CA GLU A 37 12.19 27.66 -3.54
C GLU A 37 11.19 27.53 -4.72
N ASP A 38 11.65 27.85 -5.94
CA ASP A 38 10.82 27.97 -7.15
C ASP A 38 10.68 26.65 -7.95
N ASN A 39 11.30 25.56 -7.48
CA ASN A 39 11.23 24.25 -8.13
C ASN A 39 10.02 23.43 -7.65
N PRO A 40 9.52 22.48 -8.46
CA PRO A 40 8.50 21.53 -8.02
C PRO A 40 8.94 20.81 -6.74
N ILE A 41 7.99 20.53 -5.84
CA ILE A 41 8.30 19.79 -4.61
C ILE A 41 8.71 18.38 -5.01
N GLU A 42 9.95 18.04 -4.67
CA GLU A 42 10.45 16.68 -4.74
C GLU A 42 10.29 16.05 -3.36
N ALA A 43 9.52 14.98 -3.31
CA ALA A 43 9.37 14.18 -2.10
C ALA A 43 9.80 12.74 -2.37
N GLN A 44 10.46 12.17 -1.36
CA GLN A 44 10.76 10.75 -1.30
C GLN A 44 9.78 10.09 -0.34
N LEU A 45 9.24 8.94 -0.71
CA LEU A 45 8.31 8.17 0.10
C LEU A 45 8.93 6.82 0.43
N GLU A 46 8.98 6.48 1.71
CA GLU A 46 9.40 5.17 2.21
C GLU A 46 8.17 4.46 2.80
N LEU A 47 7.96 3.22 2.40
CA LEU A 47 6.81 2.40 2.78
C LEU A 47 7.28 1.09 3.38
N ASP A 48 6.81 0.79 4.59
CA ASP A 48 7.08 -0.48 5.25
C ASP A 48 5.88 -1.41 5.07
N PHE A 49 6.12 -2.58 4.48
CA PHE A 49 5.13 -3.62 4.27
C PHE A 49 5.41 -4.82 5.16
N ALA A 50 4.35 -5.48 5.62
CA ALA A 50 4.37 -6.87 6.05
C ALA A 50 3.47 -7.70 5.13
N PHE A 51 4.02 -8.77 4.59
CA PHE A 51 3.33 -9.74 3.76
C PHE A 51 3.23 -11.04 4.50
N GLY A 52 2.10 -11.72 4.36
CA GLY A 52 1.90 -13.03 4.94
C GLY A 52 1.43 -14.03 3.91
N LYS A 53 1.90 -15.27 4.04
CA LYS A 53 1.47 -16.42 3.26
C LYS A 53 0.60 -17.31 4.14
N GLY A 54 -0.64 -17.53 3.74
CA GLY A 54 -1.56 -18.43 4.41
C GLY A 54 -1.46 -19.87 3.91
N ASP A 55 -2.12 -20.79 4.62
CA ASP A 55 -2.05 -22.22 4.36
C ASP A 55 -2.71 -22.64 3.04
N ALA A 56 -3.65 -21.83 2.52
CA ALA A 56 -4.29 -22.10 1.23
C ALA A 56 -3.41 -21.74 0.03
N ALA A 57 -2.31 -21.00 0.21
CA ALA A 57 -1.46 -20.59 -0.90
C ALA A 57 -0.69 -21.76 -1.53
N MET A 58 -1.03 -22.05 -2.78
CA MET A 58 -0.36 -23.06 -3.60
C MET A 58 0.99 -22.58 -4.16
N SER A 59 1.22 -21.26 -4.22
CA SER A 59 2.45 -20.63 -4.69
C SER A 59 3.29 -20.09 -3.53
N ASN A 60 4.60 -19.98 -3.73
CA ASN A 60 5.50 -19.27 -2.81
C ASN A 60 5.73 -17.81 -3.23
N SER A 61 5.15 -17.35 -4.34
CA SER A 61 5.24 -15.97 -4.80
C SER A 61 3.87 -15.37 -5.05
N TYR A 62 3.73 -14.08 -4.77
CA TYR A 62 2.56 -13.28 -5.10
C TYR A 62 2.98 -11.86 -5.46
N THR A 63 2.25 -11.23 -6.39
CA THR A 63 2.48 -9.84 -6.78
C THR A 63 1.41 -8.96 -6.17
N TYR A 64 1.82 -8.06 -5.29
CA TYR A 64 0.96 -7.07 -4.66
C TYR A 64 1.00 -5.78 -5.47
N ASN A 65 -0.16 -5.21 -5.80
CA ASN A 65 -0.23 -3.89 -6.40
C ASN A 65 -0.56 -2.87 -5.31
N PHE A 66 0.24 -1.83 -5.18
CA PHE A 66 -0.06 -0.70 -4.32
C PHE A 66 -0.08 0.58 -5.14
N PHE A 67 -0.92 1.52 -4.75
CA PHE A 67 -0.98 2.83 -5.36
C PHE A 67 -0.35 3.89 -4.47
N VAL A 68 0.19 4.92 -5.13
CA VAL A 68 0.50 6.20 -4.52
C VAL A 68 -0.31 7.26 -5.26
N ALA A 69 -1.11 8.01 -4.52
CA ALA A 69 -1.94 9.08 -5.05
C ALA A 69 -1.57 10.41 -4.40
N VAL A 70 -1.42 11.44 -5.21
CA VAL A 70 -1.27 12.82 -4.76
C VAL A 70 -2.61 13.51 -4.90
N THR A 71 -3.15 14.00 -3.79
CA THR A 71 -4.40 14.75 -3.75
C THR A 71 -4.13 16.17 -3.26
N ARG A 72 -5.05 17.08 -3.60
CA ARG A 72 -5.15 18.38 -2.90
C ARG A 72 -6.04 18.19 -1.69
N THR A 73 -5.69 18.80 -0.55
CA THR A 73 -6.51 18.76 0.66
C THR A 73 -7.96 19.13 0.31
N ASN A 74 -8.90 18.21 0.59
CA ASN A 74 -10.33 18.32 0.28
C ASN A 74 -10.72 18.43 -1.21
N ARG A 75 -9.92 17.90 -2.15
CA ARG A 75 -10.19 17.94 -3.60
C ARG A 75 -9.91 16.59 -4.30
N ALA A 76 -10.15 16.58 -5.62
CA ALA A 76 -9.92 15.46 -6.53
C ALA A 76 -8.46 14.95 -6.54
N VAL A 77 -8.31 13.68 -6.90
CA VAL A 77 -7.01 13.03 -7.18
C VAL A 77 -6.32 13.79 -8.31
N MET A 78 -5.09 14.22 -8.06
CA MET A 78 -4.29 14.93 -9.07
C MET A 78 -3.44 13.98 -9.88
N ASP A 79 -2.82 13.02 -9.22
CA ASP A 79 -2.05 11.95 -9.83
C ASP A 79 -2.24 10.67 -9.01
N LYS A 80 -2.31 9.52 -9.68
CA LYS A 80 -2.32 8.18 -9.07
C LYS A 80 -1.46 7.27 -9.91
N GLN A 81 -0.50 6.61 -9.28
CA GLN A 81 0.36 5.62 -9.90
C GLN A 81 0.27 4.32 -9.14
N VAL A 82 0.32 3.20 -9.86
CA VAL A 82 0.27 1.85 -9.30
C VAL A 82 1.62 1.18 -9.51
N TYR A 83 2.10 0.51 -8.47
CA TYR A 83 3.40 -0.12 -8.39
C TYR A 83 3.22 -1.61 -8.01
N PRO A 84 3.78 -2.54 -8.79
CA PRO A 84 3.81 -3.95 -8.42
C PRO A 84 4.99 -4.24 -7.48
N ILE A 85 4.75 -5.07 -6.47
CA ILE A 85 5.78 -5.67 -5.60
C ILE A 85 5.66 -7.18 -5.73
N GLU A 86 6.65 -7.83 -6.34
CA GLU A 86 6.75 -9.29 -6.35
C GLU A 86 7.40 -9.76 -5.05
N VAL A 87 6.67 -10.58 -4.29
CA VAL A 87 7.12 -11.12 -3.01
C VAL A 87 7.21 -12.62 -3.11
N THR A 88 8.43 -13.15 -2.95
CA THR A 88 8.66 -14.59 -2.78
C THR A 88 8.96 -14.91 -1.31
N PHE A 89 8.20 -15.86 -0.77
CA PHE A 89 8.38 -16.48 0.54
C PHE A 89 9.34 -17.67 0.42
N ARG A 90 10.34 -17.71 1.31
CA ARG A 90 11.25 -18.86 1.41
C ARG A 90 10.53 -20.08 2.00
N ASN A 91 11.11 -21.26 1.85
CA ASN A 91 10.56 -22.46 2.48
C ASN A 91 10.43 -22.28 4.00
N GLY A 92 9.21 -22.43 4.52
CA GLY A 92 8.88 -22.24 5.94
C GLY A 92 8.70 -20.78 6.38
N GLU A 93 8.87 -19.80 5.48
CA GLU A 93 8.59 -18.39 5.75
C GLU A 93 7.11 -18.11 5.52
N ILE A 94 6.40 -17.71 6.57
CA ILE A 94 4.97 -17.35 6.52
C ILE A 94 4.73 -15.85 6.61
N VAL A 95 5.73 -15.08 7.04
CA VAL A 95 5.68 -13.62 7.13
C VAL A 95 7.00 -13.06 6.59
N LYS A 96 6.89 -12.00 5.78
CA LYS A 96 8.03 -11.30 5.21
C LYS A 96 7.78 -9.79 5.27
N THR A 97 8.75 -9.05 5.79
CA THR A 97 8.71 -7.58 5.79
C THR A 97 9.59 -7.02 4.68
N GLN A 98 9.16 -5.94 4.05
CA GLN A 98 9.90 -5.29 2.97
C GLN A 98 9.65 -3.79 3.01
N THR A 99 10.70 -3.01 2.77
CA THR A 99 10.61 -1.55 2.68
C THR A 99 10.80 -1.14 1.22
N GLU A 100 9.84 -0.40 0.67
CA GLU A 100 9.93 0.19 -0.65
C GLU A 100 10.22 1.68 -0.56
N THR A 101 11.07 2.17 -1.47
CA THR A 101 11.40 3.60 -1.57
C THR A 101 11.04 4.14 -2.94
N ILE A 102 10.22 5.17 -2.97
CA ILE A 102 9.90 5.95 -4.16
C ILE A 102 10.71 7.23 -4.09
N GLU A 103 11.78 7.28 -4.89
CA GLU A 103 12.81 8.33 -4.87
C GLU A 103 12.29 9.71 -5.31
N ARG A 104 11.28 9.74 -6.18
CA ARG A 104 10.81 11.01 -6.77
C ARG A 104 9.32 11.04 -7.01
N ILE A 105 8.60 11.66 -6.07
CA ILE A 105 7.23 12.13 -6.27
C ILE A 105 7.32 13.62 -6.64
N VAL A 106 6.89 13.96 -7.86
CA VAL A 106 6.85 15.35 -8.34
C VAL A 106 5.46 15.90 -8.10
N ILE A 107 5.34 16.86 -7.20
CA ILE A 107 4.06 17.57 -6.97
C ILE A 107 4.08 18.86 -7.80
N PRO A 108 3.26 18.97 -8.86
CA PRO A 108 3.24 20.17 -9.68
C PRO A 108 2.71 21.34 -8.84
N ARG A 109 3.57 22.33 -8.55
CA ARG A 109 3.14 23.62 -8.00
C ARG A 109 2.58 24.45 -9.16
N ALA A 110 1.32 24.85 -9.07
CA ALA A 110 0.73 25.77 -10.05
C ALA A 110 1.15 27.23 -9.83
N ASP A 111 1.62 27.59 -8.62
CA ASP A 111 2.04 28.94 -8.24
C ASP A 111 2.90 28.89 -6.95
N GLU A 112 3.90 29.79 -6.82
CA GLU A 112 4.77 29.97 -5.64
C GLU A 112 4.01 30.31 -4.36
N THR A 113 2.78 30.82 -4.46
CA THR A 113 1.89 31.13 -3.34
C THR A 113 1.14 29.90 -2.80
N ILE A 114 1.12 28.79 -3.54
CA ILE A 114 0.50 27.54 -3.08
C ILE A 114 1.49 26.80 -2.19
N SER A 115 1.29 26.91 -0.88
CA SER A 115 2.09 26.15 0.10
C SER A 115 1.98 24.64 -0.17
N GLY A 116 3.12 23.95 -0.10
CA GLY A 116 3.19 22.49 -0.16
C GLY A 116 2.36 21.78 0.93
N ALA A 117 1.92 22.52 1.95
CA ALA A 117 1.01 22.06 3.00
C ALA A 117 -0.43 21.77 2.51
N ASN A 118 -0.77 22.04 1.24
CA ASN A 118 -2.11 21.82 0.68
C ASN A 118 -2.25 20.50 -0.11
N PHE A 119 -1.28 19.59 0.00
CA PHE A 119 -1.31 18.30 -0.68
C PHE A 119 -1.21 17.16 0.32
N GLU A 120 -1.86 16.05 -0.01
CA GLU A 120 -1.78 14.80 0.75
C GLU A 120 -1.26 13.71 -0.19
N VAL A 121 -0.38 12.86 0.33
CA VAL A 121 0.07 11.65 -0.36
C VAL A 121 -0.64 10.47 0.29
N LEU A 122 -1.47 9.81 -0.49
CA LEU A 122 -2.25 8.65 -0.06
C LEU A 122 -1.62 7.38 -0.62
N VAL A 123 -1.57 6.34 0.19
CA VAL A 123 -0.98 5.06 -0.17
C VAL A 123 -1.90 3.94 0.27
N GLY A 124 -2.04 2.92 -0.55
CA GLY A 124 -2.85 1.75 -0.25
C GLY A 124 -2.61 0.64 -1.27
N PHE A 125 -3.06 -0.57 -0.95
CA PHE A 125 -3.17 -1.64 -1.93
C PHE A 125 -4.25 -1.30 -2.95
N GLU A 126 -4.02 -1.70 -4.20
CA GLU A 126 -5.08 -1.77 -5.19
C GLU A 126 -5.89 -3.03 -4.94
N LEU A 127 -7.10 -2.83 -4.40
CA LEU A 127 -7.99 -3.90 -3.99
C LEU A 127 -9.02 -4.21 -5.07
N THR A 128 -9.42 -5.48 -5.17
CA THR A 128 -10.65 -5.86 -5.88
C THR A 128 -11.88 -5.44 -5.08
N ASP A 129 -13.05 -5.44 -5.72
CA ASP A 129 -14.31 -5.13 -5.04
C ASP A 129 -14.58 -6.11 -3.89
N GLU A 130 -14.27 -7.40 -4.07
CA GLU A 130 -14.44 -8.39 -3.00
C GLU A 130 -13.50 -8.14 -1.81
N GLN A 131 -12.25 -7.78 -2.08
CA GLN A 131 -11.27 -7.46 -1.03
C GLN A 131 -11.66 -6.18 -0.28
N LEU A 132 -12.22 -5.19 -0.98
CA LEU A 132 -12.74 -3.97 -0.36
C LEU A 132 -13.92 -4.27 0.54
N GLU A 133 -14.92 -5.01 0.06
CA GLU A 133 -16.09 -5.43 0.85
C GLU A 133 -15.66 -6.23 2.10
N PHE A 134 -14.68 -7.12 1.94
CA PHE A 134 -14.09 -7.85 3.06
C PHE A 134 -13.53 -6.91 4.13
N ASN A 135 -12.82 -5.88 3.69
CA ASN A 135 -12.21 -4.91 4.58
C ASN A 135 -13.21 -3.97 5.26
N GLU A 136 -14.25 -3.54 4.54
CA GLU A 136 -15.32 -2.66 5.04
C GLU A 136 -16.13 -3.31 6.17
N LEU A 137 -16.33 -4.62 6.10
CA LEU A 137 -17.02 -5.40 7.13
C LEU A 137 -16.20 -5.57 8.43
N GLY A 138 -15.04 -4.92 8.53
CA GLY A 138 -14.21 -4.87 9.73
C GLY A 138 -13.52 -6.19 10.07
N ARG A 139 -13.62 -7.20 9.20
CA ARG A 139 -12.98 -8.50 9.38
C ARG A 139 -11.46 -8.34 9.39
N ARG A 140 -10.75 -8.98 10.33
CA ARG A 140 -9.29 -8.88 10.44
C ARG A 140 -8.68 -10.26 10.58
N PHE A 141 -7.67 -10.54 9.76
CA PHE A 141 -6.74 -11.63 9.96
C PHE A 141 -5.35 -11.04 10.11
N LEU A 142 -4.68 -11.34 11.22
CA LEU A 142 -3.29 -10.99 11.46
C LEU A 142 -2.51 -12.30 11.39
N LEU A 143 -1.63 -12.43 10.40
CA LEU A 143 -0.65 -13.52 10.37
C LEU A 143 0.51 -13.10 11.27
N GLN A 144 0.58 -13.68 12.47
CA GLN A 144 1.69 -13.45 13.41
C GLN A 144 2.69 -14.59 13.33
N SER A 145 3.98 -14.28 13.32
CA SER A 145 5.01 -15.27 13.65
C SER A 145 4.97 -15.52 15.16
N GLN A 146 4.83 -16.78 15.59
CA GLN A 146 5.09 -17.17 16.98
C GLN A 146 6.58 -17.05 17.31
#